data_AF-A0A370IIF7-F1
#
_entry.id   AF-A0A370IIF7-F1
#
_cell.length_a   1.000
_cell.length_b   1.000
_cell.length_c   1.000
_cell.angle_alpha   90.00
_cell.angle_beta   90.00
_cell.angle_gamma   90.00
#
_symmetry.space_group_name_H-M   'P 1'
#
loop_
_entity.id
_entity.type
_entity.pdbx_description
1 polymer ?
#
loop_
_entity_poly.entity_id
_entity_poly.type
_entity_poly.pdbx_seq_one_letter_code
_entity_poly.pdbx_strand_id
1 'polypeptide(L)'
;MNLVTVDVATGGDGSFTLYEDAGQGIGYRDGESASTAIGYADPIHTLTIDPVHGAYPGAVTDRACSVVFHDVPTRPERATVNGSEARWSYDPAARALTVTTDVRSVAAATSIGYRQRADRIFGVVTERRPH
;
A
#
# COMPACT_ATOMS: atom_id res chain seq x y z
N MET A 1 -16.06 -0.60 13.10
CA MET A 1 -15.25 -0.79 11.88
C MET A 1 -13.85 -0.34 12.19
N ASN A 2 -12.84 -1.20 12.03
CA ASN A 2 -11.44 -0.82 12.20
C ASN A 2 -10.88 -0.37 10.84
N LEU A 3 -10.28 0.83 10.79
CA LEU A 3 -9.65 1.40 9.60
C LEU A 3 -8.24 1.86 9.95
N VAL A 4 -7.27 1.39 9.17
CA VAL A 4 -5.88 1.87 9.26
C VAL A 4 -5.52 2.63 8.00
N THR A 5 -4.79 3.73 8.15
CA THR A 5 -4.17 4.41 7.01
C THR A 5 -2.69 4.03 6.94
N VAL A 6 -2.21 3.72 5.74
CA VAL A 6 -0.80 3.41 5.48
C VAL A 6 -0.28 4.43 4.47
N ASP A 7 0.64 5.28 4.91
CA ASP A 7 1.34 6.23 4.05
C ASP A 7 2.63 5.59 3.52
N VAL A 8 2.74 5.51 2.19
CA VAL A 8 3.85 4.88 1.47
C VAL A 8 4.60 5.98 0.72
N ALA A 9 5.81 6.31 1.15
CA ALA A 9 6.73 7.11 0.37
C ALA A 9 7.34 6.22 -0.73
N THR A 10 6.96 6.46 -1.99
CA THR A 10 7.48 5.67 -3.13
C THR A 10 8.89 6.12 -3.55
N GLY A 11 9.50 5.43 -4.51
CA GLY A 11 10.86 5.72 -5.00
C GLY A 11 11.93 4.71 -4.59
N GLY A 12 11.55 3.65 -3.88
CA GLY A 12 12.41 2.51 -3.54
C GLY A 12 11.65 1.47 -2.71
N ASP A 13 12.29 0.32 -2.46
CA ASP A 13 11.74 -0.69 -1.55
C ASP A 13 11.63 -0.16 -0.13
N GLY A 14 10.57 -0.56 0.58
CA GLY A 14 10.30 -0.15 1.96
C GLY A 14 9.80 -1.29 2.81
N SER A 15 10.05 -1.22 4.12
CA SER A 15 9.53 -2.19 5.09
C SER A 15 9.15 -1.52 6.41
N PHE A 16 8.13 -2.07 7.06
CA PHE A 16 7.63 -1.64 8.34
C PHE A 16 6.98 -2.83 9.06
N THR A 17 7.02 -2.84 10.39
CA THR A 17 6.27 -3.81 11.19
C THR A 17 5.32 -3.06 12.10
N LEU A 18 4.01 -3.27 11.91
CA LEU A 18 2.99 -2.80 12.84
C LEU A 18 2.97 -3.73 14.05
N TYR A 19 3.17 -3.16 15.24
CA TYR A 19 3.04 -3.87 16.51
C TYR A 19 1.78 -3.38 17.24
N GLU A 20 0.99 -4.32 17.74
CA GLU A 20 -0.28 -4.06 18.43
C GLU A 20 -0.33 -4.89 19.72
N ASP A 21 -0.81 -4.30 20.81
CA ASP A 21 -1.07 -4.97 22.08
C ASP A 21 -2.36 -4.41 22.72
N ALA A 22 -2.68 -4.84 23.95
CA ALA A 22 -3.87 -4.37 24.65
C ALA A 22 -3.80 -2.87 25.06
N GLY A 23 -2.66 -2.22 24.89
CA GLY A 23 -2.40 -0.82 25.24
C GLY A 23 -2.37 -0.53 26.74
N GLN A 24 -2.66 -1.52 27.59
CA GLN A 24 -2.74 -1.43 29.05
C GLN A 24 -2.25 -2.73 29.70
N GLY A 25 -1.79 -2.66 30.94
CA GLY A 25 -1.28 -3.82 31.67
C GLY A 25 0.11 -4.26 31.21
N ILE A 26 0.46 -5.52 31.51
CA ILE A 26 1.81 -6.09 31.24
C ILE A 26 1.78 -7.36 30.40
N GLY A 27 0.64 -7.73 29.81
CA GLY A 27 0.48 -8.98 29.04
C GLY A 27 1.46 -9.11 27.87
N TYR A 28 1.94 -7.99 27.31
CA TYR A 28 3.00 -7.99 26.29
C TYR A 28 4.28 -8.72 26.73
N ARG A 29 4.57 -8.77 28.05
CA ARG A 29 5.71 -9.52 28.60
C ARG A 29 5.52 -11.03 28.51
N ASP A 30 4.28 -11.48 28.48
CA ASP A 30 3.88 -12.87 28.32
C ASP A 30 3.56 -13.22 26.86
N GLY A 31 3.87 -12.31 25.92
CA GLY A 31 3.67 -12.50 24.49
C GLY A 31 2.29 -12.09 23.97
N GLU A 32 1.45 -11.44 24.79
CA GLU A 32 0.14 -10.90 24.37
C GLU A 32 0.31 -9.66 23.49
N SER A 33 0.71 -9.90 22.24
CA SER A 33 0.85 -8.88 21.21
C SER A 33 0.69 -9.50 19.84
N ALA A 34 0.45 -8.66 18.85
CA ALA A 34 0.31 -9.02 17.46
C ALA A 34 1.29 -8.18 16.63
N SER A 35 1.86 -8.78 15.60
CA SER A 35 2.70 -8.07 14.63
C SER A 35 2.19 -8.31 13.21
N THR A 36 2.29 -7.29 12.36
CA THR A 36 1.98 -7.37 10.93
C THR A 36 3.14 -6.78 10.15
N ALA A 37 3.80 -7.58 9.32
CA ALA A 37 4.80 -7.07 8.40
C ALA A 37 4.12 -6.34 7.22
N ILE A 38 4.67 -5.20 6.84
CA ILE A 38 4.23 -4.38 5.73
C ILE A 38 5.44 -4.09 4.85
N GLY A 39 5.41 -4.52 3.60
CA GLY A 39 6.48 -4.31 2.63
C GLY A 39 5.98 -3.57 1.40
N TYR A 40 6.77 -2.64 0.89
CA TYR A 40 6.53 -2.00 -0.40
C TYR A 40 7.68 -2.35 -1.35
N ALA A 41 7.34 -2.74 -2.58
CA ALA A 41 8.30 -3.12 -3.61
C ALA A 41 8.21 -2.16 -4.81
N ASP A 42 9.36 -1.63 -5.21
CA ASP A 42 9.56 -0.75 -6.37
C ASP A 42 10.52 -1.45 -7.35
N PRO A 43 10.35 -1.34 -8.69
CA PRO A 43 9.43 -0.49 -9.43
C PRO A 43 8.07 -1.15 -9.73
N ILE A 44 7.75 -2.27 -9.08
CA ILE A 44 6.48 -2.98 -9.32
C ILE A 44 5.28 -2.33 -8.60
N HIS A 45 5.52 -1.28 -7.80
CA HIS A 45 4.52 -0.46 -7.14
C HIS A 45 3.48 -1.26 -6.36
N THR A 46 3.95 -2.18 -5.51
CA THR A 46 3.10 -3.09 -4.74
C THR A 46 3.43 -3.02 -3.25
N LEU A 47 2.43 -2.66 -2.45
CA LEU A 47 2.42 -2.82 -1.01
C LEU A 47 1.82 -4.19 -0.66
N THR A 48 2.46 -4.93 0.23
CA THR A 48 1.96 -6.16 0.84
C THR A 48 1.81 -5.95 2.33
N ILE A 49 0.64 -6.25 2.85
CA ILE A 49 0.35 -6.35 4.29
C ILE A 49 0.20 -7.85 4.57
N ASP A 50 1.13 -8.42 5.33
CA ASP A 50 1.16 -9.84 5.64
C ASP A 50 0.06 -10.23 6.66
N PRO A 51 -0.20 -11.53 6.86
CA PRO A 51 -1.05 -11.98 7.95
C PRO A 51 -0.54 -11.50 9.31
N VAL A 52 -1.47 -11.22 10.22
CA VAL A 52 -1.13 -10.95 11.63
C VAL A 52 -0.53 -12.20 12.27
N HIS A 53 0.58 -12.01 12.98
CA HIS A 53 1.21 -13.02 13.83
C HIS A 53 1.11 -12.64 15.30
N GLY A 54 0.63 -13.58 16.12
CA GLY A 54 0.35 -13.33 17.54
C GLY A 54 -1.08 -12.85 17.77
N ALA A 55 -1.43 -12.65 19.04
CA ALA A 55 -2.75 -12.22 19.48
C ALA A 55 -2.68 -11.65 20.89
N TYR A 56 -3.69 -10.86 21.25
CA TYR A 56 -3.91 -10.33 22.59
C TYR A 56 -5.41 -10.21 22.82
N PRO A 57 -5.88 -10.09 24.09
CA PRO A 57 -7.29 -9.87 24.38
C PRO A 57 -7.82 -8.62 23.66
N GLY A 58 -8.79 -8.81 22.77
CA GLY A 58 -9.38 -7.73 21.97
C GLY A 58 -8.70 -7.44 20.63
N ALA A 59 -7.71 -8.25 20.21
CA ALA A 59 -7.09 -8.13 18.90
C ALA A 59 -8.12 -8.18 17.77
N VAL A 60 -7.96 -7.29 16.79
CA VAL A 60 -8.87 -7.20 15.64
C VAL A 60 -8.68 -8.40 14.70
N THR A 61 -9.79 -8.97 14.24
CA THR A 61 -9.78 -10.08 13.26
C THR A 61 -9.96 -9.61 11.83
N ASP A 62 -10.49 -8.41 11.66
CA ASP A 62 -10.83 -7.82 10.36
C ASP A 62 -10.53 -6.31 10.36
N ARG A 63 -9.99 -5.81 9.25
CA ARG A 63 -9.69 -4.39 9.07
C ARG A 63 -9.91 -3.95 7.63
N ALA A 64 -10.31 -2.70 7.44
CA ALA A 64 -10.17 -2.00 6.17
C ALA A 64 -8.88 -1.18 6.19
N CYS A 65 -8.32 -0.93 5.01
CA CYS A 65 -7.12 -0.10 4.84
C CYS A 65 -7.39 1.05 3.86
N SER A 66 -6.83 2.21 4.16
CA SER A 66 -6.65 3.33 3.22
C SER A 66 -5.15 3.51 2.97
N VAL A 67 -4.67 3.16 1.79
CA VAL A 67 -3.25 3.26 1.45
C VAL A 67 -3.03 4.52 0.62
N VAL A 68 -2.12 5.37 1.06
CA VAL A 68 -1.73 6.59 0.34
C VAL A 68 -0.31 6.41 -0.18
N PHE A 69 -0.16 6.28 -1.49
CA PHE A 69 1.13 6.29 -2.17
C PHE A 69 1.50 7.73 -2.51
N HIS A 70 2.62 8.20 -1.96
CA HIS A 70 3.17 9.54 -2.16
C HIS A 70 4.23 9.53 -3.26
N ASP A 71 4.46 10.71 -3.86
CA ASP A 71 5.41 10.94 -4.97
C ASP A 71 5.02 10.25 -6.29
N VAL A 72 3.75 9.85 -6.45
CA VAL A 72 3.25 9.25 -7.70
C VAL A 72 3.18 10.33 -8.80
N PRO A 73 4.03 10.27 -9.84
CA PRO A 73 4.32 11.43 -10.70
C PRO A 73 3.16 11.84 -11.59
N THR A 74 2.37 10.89 -12.07
CA THR A 74 1.17 11.16 -12.87
C THR A 74 0.03 10.22 -12.46
N ARG A 75 -1.20 10.55 -12.88
CA ARG A 75 -2.38 9.73 -12.56
C ARG A 75 -2.16 8.27 -13.02
N PRO A 76 -2.25 7.28 -12.12
CA PRO A 76 -2.13 5.87 -12.47
C PRO A 76 -3.20 5.41 -13.48
N GLU A 77 -2.91 4.33 -14.20
CA GLU A 77 -3.88 3.68 -15.10
C GLU A 77 -4.94 2.93 -14.33
N ARG A 78 -4.53 2.24 -13.26
CA ARG A 78 -5.38 1.42 -12.39
C ARG A 78 -4.71 1.22 -11.04
N ALA A 79 -5.51 0.89 -10.04
CA ALA A 79 -5.06 0.32 -8.77
C ALA A 79 -5.81 -0.99 -8.51
N THR A 80 -5.18 -1.89 -7.76
CA THR A 80 -5.70 -3.23 -7.47
C THR A 80 -5.54 -3.61 -6.01
N VAL A 81 -6.48 -4.41 -5.50
CA VAL A 81 -6.40 -5.12 -4.22
C VAL A 81 -6.50 -6.62 -4.52
N ASN A 82 -5.50 -7.39 -4.12
CA ASN A 82 -5.34 -8.82 -4.44
C ASN A 82 -5.55 -9.12 -5.95
N GLY A 83 -5.01 -8.25 -6.81
CA GLY A 83 -5.08 -8.37 -8.27
C GLY A 83 -6.41 -7.95 -8.91
N SER A 84 -7.46 -7.72 -8.12
CA SER A 84 -8.76 -7.21 -8.59
C SER A 84 -8.78 -5.69 -8.59
N GLU A 85 -9.51 -5.06 -9.52
CA GLU A 85 -9.61 -3.60 -9.60
C GLU A 85 -10.17 -3.01 -8.30
N ALA A 86 -9.55 -1.94 -7.82
CA ALA A 86 -9.86 -1.32 -6.53
C ALA A 86 -10.59 0.03 -6.70
N ARG A 87 -11.16 0.53 -5.60
CA ARG A 87 -11.55 1.94 -5.50
C ARG A 87 -10.32 2.79 -5.18
N TRP A 88 -10.12 3.86 -5.94
CA TRP A 88 -8.98 4.75 -5.75
C TRP A 88 -9.27 6.18 -6.22
N SER A 89 -8.49 7.13 -5.70
CA SER A 89 -8.46 8.54 -6.11
C SER A 89 -7.01 9.00 -6.28
N TYR A 90 -6.80 10.06 -7.07
CA TYR A 90 -5.48 10.65 -7.26
C TYR A 90 -5.56 12.17 -7.15
N ASP A 91 -4.74 12.73 -6.28
CA ASP A 91 -4.52 14.17 -6.15
C ASP A 91 -3.24 14.55 -6.92
N PRO A 92 -3.34 15.26 -8.06
CA PRO A 92 -2.18 15.66 -8.84
C PRO A 92 -1.34 16.77 -8.19
N ALA A 93 -1.94 17.60 -7.32
CA ALA A 93 -1.21 18.68 -6.64
C ALA A 93 -0.33 18.10 -5.53
N ALA A 94 -0.85 17.12 -4.79
CA ALA A 94 -0.11 16.39 -3.77
C ALA A 94 0.74 15.23 -4.31
N ARG A 95 0.55 14.85 -5.59
CA ARG A 95 1.14 13.65 -6.20
C ARG A 95 0.86 12.40 -5.35
N ALA A 96 -0.39 12.27 -4.90
CA ALA A 96 -0.82 11.26 -3.95
C ALA A 96 -1.93 10.38 -4.55
N LEU A 97 -1.70 9.07 -4.59
CA LEU A 97 -2.71 8.06 -4.94
C LEU A 97 -3.27 7.46 -3.65
N THR A 98 -4.59 7.49 -3.47
CA THR A 98 -5.25 6.78 -2.37
C THR A 98 -5.98 5.56 -2.90
N VAL A 99 -5.71 4.38 -2.33
CA VAL A 99 -6.39 3.11 -2.64
C VAL A 99 -7.06 2.59 -1.37
N THR A 100 -8.34 2.29 -1.43
CA THR A 100 -9.11 1.78 -0.28
C THR A 100 -9.47 0.32 -0.47
N THR A 101 -9.40 -0.46 0.62
CA THR A 101 -9.91 -1.83 0.66
C THR A 101 -11.29 -1.87 1.32
N ASP A 102 -12.09 -2.89 0.98
CA ASP A 102 -13.17 -3.32 1.87
C ASP A 102 -12.59 -3.92 3.16
N VAL A 103 -13.46 -4.21 4.13
CA VAL A 103 -13.08 -4.93 5.36
C VAL A 103 -12.62 -6.35 5.01
N ARG A 104 -11.45 -6.74 5.52
CA ARG A 104 -10.79 -8.00 5.20
C ARG A 104 -10.20 -8.64 6.45
N SER A 105 -10.17 -9.97 6.45
CA SER A 105 -9.53 -10.73 7.53
C SER A 105 -8.04 -10.41 7.61
N VAL A 106 -7.54 -10.24 8.83
CA VAL A 106 -6.12 -10.03 9.11
C VAL A 106 -5.31 -11.32 9.05
N ALA A 107 -5.97 -12.48 8.94
CA ALA A 107 -5.30 -13.78 8.85
C ALA A 107 -4.80 -14.11 7.43
N ALA A 108 -5.09 -13.25 6.45
CA ALA A 108 -4.66 -13.43 5.07
C ALA A 108 -3.91 -12.18 4.58
N ALA A 109 -2.87 -12.40 3.78
CA ALA A 109 -2.12 -11.31 3.17
C ALA A 109 -3.03 -10.48 2.25
N THR A 110 -2.81 -9.17 2.25
CA THR A 110 -3.44 -8.23 1.33
C THR A 110 -2.36 -7.52 0.52
N SER A 111 -2.43 -7.66 -0.81
CA SER A 111 -1.56 -6.97 -1.76
C SER A 111 -2.32 -5.82 -2.39
N ILE A 112 -1.72 -4.64 -2.40
CA ILE A 112 -2.30 -3.39 -2.89
C ILE A 112 -1.27 -2.76 -3.82
N GLY A 113 -1.63 -2.56 -5.09
CA GLY A 113 -0.68 -2.05 -6.07
C GLY A 113 -1.33 -1.16 -7.11
N TYR A 114 -0.51 -0.47 -7.87
CA TYR A 114 -0.97 0.37 -8.97
C TYR A 114 -0.09 0.23 -10.20
N ARG A 115 -0.64 0.58 -11.36
CA ARG A 115 0.12 0.62 -12.61
C ARG A 115 0.28 2.05 -13.07
N GLN A 116 1.53 2.51 -13.15
CA GLN A 116 1.85 3.80 -13.73
C GLN A 116 1.65 3.77 -15.25
N ARG A 117 1.23 4.89 -15.85
CA ARG A 117 1.31 5.07 -17.31
C ARG A 117 2.79 5.08 -17.70
N ALA A 118 3.15 4.33 -18.73
CA ALA A 118 4.46 4.54 -19.36
C ALA A 118 4.51 5.95 -19.95
N ASP A 119 5.56 6.71 -19.66
CA ASP A 119 5.76 8.01 -20.29
C ASP A 119 5.91 7.81 -21.80
N ARG A 120 4.96 8.37 -22.55
CA ARG A 120 5.00 8.33 -24.01
C ARG A 120 5.99 9.40 -24.47
N ILE A 121 7.25 9.03 -24.63
CA ILE A 121 8.26 9.91 -25.24
C ILE A 121 7.87 10.09 -26.72
N PHE A 122 7.29 11.24 -27.06
CA PHE A 122 7.15 11.65 -28.46
C PHE A 122 8.53 12.12 -28.97
N GLY A 123 9.30 11.22 -29.58
CA GLY A 123 10.50 11.59 -30.31
C GLY A 123 10.14 12.42 -31.54
N VAL A 124 10.55 13.68 -31.58
CA VAL A 124 10.53 14.50 -32.81
C VAL A 124 11.57 13.91 -33.77
N VAL A 125 11.12 13.20 -34.80
CA VAL A 125 11.98 12.84 -35.93
C VAL A 125 12.17 14.07 -36.80
N THR A 126 13.32 14.72 -36.71
CA THR A 126 13.76 15.70 -37.70
C THR A 126 14.35 14.94 -38.88
N GLU A 127 13.57 14.74 -39.94
CA GLU A 127 14.11 14.27 -41.23
C GLU A 127 15.08 15.31 -41.78
N ARG A 128 16.38 15.01 -41.78
CA ARG A 128 17.34 15.72 -42.65
C ARG A 128 17.15 15.20 -44.07
N ARG A 129 16.69 16.07 -44.97
CA ARG A 129 16.79 15.81 -46.41
C ARG A 129 18.26 15.90 -46.84
N PRO A 130 18.77 14.95 -47.64
CA PRO A 130 20.08 15.11 -48.25
C PRO A 130 20.02 16.16 -49.37
N HIS A 131 21.05 16.99 -49.43
CA HIS A 131 21.40 17.81 -50.60
C HIS A 131 22.24 16.98 -51.57
#